data_AF-A0A7S4AQG7-F1
#
_entry.id   AF-A0A7S4AQG7-F1
#
_cell.length_a   1.000
_cell.length_b   1.000
_cell.length_c   1.000
_cell.angle_alpha   90.00
_cell.angle_beta   90.00
_cell.angle_gamma   90.00
#
_symmetry.space_group_name_H-M   'P 1'
#
loop_
_entity.id
_entity.type
_entity.pdbx_description
1 polymer ?
#
loop_
_entity_poly.entity_id
_entity_poly.type
_entity_poly.pdbx_seq_one_letter_code
_entity_poly.pdbx_strand_id
1 'polypeptide(L)'
;MSIPCNSRQGATAAVLFLLAATAVVDGFVPRVGLSTVPKIITEEHQQLQQDGVSVTSLFMARRNMNMNRRAPVKEAKPPMNEEIPRGDLRVTTPNAKGKDDLLGVMSRDDALAKAKEMGGLDLILVNPNSDPPVCKIADYSKYRYMKEKKAKEVKKNSKATEIKEVKMSYKIDVHDYEVRKKNALKFLNQGNRVKCSVMFRGREVQHDKLGFELLDKLAEELETVCTREGRPKREGRNLSMIVTPRPEVVKQVNADRRAVDKEKKNKKEERLKNKRAAAEAVAEAAAVPASTDASKDENSGVNSKSGDDLLDLEKDIESSLDDLFGSDDLTDDLFS
;
A
#
# COMPACT_ATOMS: atom_id res chain seq x y z
N MET A 1 20.25 -4.34 61.50
CA MET A 1 21.66 -4.71 61.26
C MET A 1 21.74 -5.34 59.88
N SER A 2 21.96 -4.51 58.86
CA SER A 2 22.04 -4.95 57.47
C SER A 2 23.09 -4.09 56.77
N ILE A 3 24.24 -4.69 56.48
CA ILE A 3 25.37 -4.10 55.76
C ILE A 3 25.22 -4.52 54.29
N PRO A 4 25.10 -3.59 53.32
CA PRO A 4 25.22 -3.92 51.92
C PRO A 4 26.65 -3.70 51.40
N CYS A 5 27.10 -4.73 50.70
CA CYS A 5 27.76 -4.76 49.40
C CYS A 5 28.99 -3.89 49.09
N ASN A 6 29.98 -4.60 48.58
CA ASN A 6 31.33 -4.20 48.22
C ASN A 6 31.40 -3.53 46.84
N SER A 7 32.40 -2.66 46.75
CA SER A 7 32.94 -1.89 45.63
C SER A 7 33.32 -2.67 44.36
N ARG A 8 33.29 -1.98 43.20
CA ARG A 8 34.50 -1.60 42.45
C ARG A 8 34.18 -0.75 41.19
N GLN A 9 34.76 0.46 41.20
CA GLN A 9 35.54 1.14 40.14
C GLN A 9 34.93 1.25 38.72
N GLY A 10 34.89 2.42 38.07
CA GLY A 10 35.44 3.73 38.38
C GLY A 10 35.31 4.68 37.17
N ALA A 11 35.57 5.96 37.45
CA ALA A 11 35.96 7.05 36.54
C ALA A 11 34.93 7.51 35.47
N THR A 12 34.66 8.79 35.22
CA THR A 12 35.18 10.08 35.71
C THR A 12 34.32 11.18 35.08
N ALA A 13 33.97 12.19 35.89
CA ALA A 13 33.86 13.64 35.60
C ALA A 13 32.94 14.12 34.46
N ALA A 14 32.28 15.28 34.48
CA ALA A 14 31.94 16.36 35.43
C ALA A 14 31.33 17.41 34.47
N VAL A 15 30.11 17.93 34.58
CA VAL A 15 29.51 18.85 35.55
C VAL A 15 28.79 19.90 34.71
N LEU A 16 27.50 19.98 34.98
CA LEU A 16 26.50 20.95 34.58
C LEU A 16 26.55 22.12 35.59
N PHE A 17 26.71 23.37 35.17
CA PHE A 17 26.61 24.60 35.99
C PHE A 17 26.29 25.75 35.01
N LEU A 18 25.43 26.74 35.24
CA LEU A 18 24.49 27.07 36.30
C LEU A 18 23.51 28.13 35.75
N LEU A 19 22.28 28.12 36.26
CA LEU A 19 21.20 29.07 36.02
C LEU A 19 21.27 30.23 37.03
N ALA A 20 20.79 31.40 36.60
CA ALA A 20 20.24 32.51 37.38
C ALA A 20 21.19 33.61 37.93
N ALA A 21 20.96 34.83 37.45
CA ALA A 21 21.00 36.05 38.26
C ALA A 21 19.92 37.02 37.74
N THR A 22 18.89 37.24 38.56
CA THR A 22 17.91 38.33 38.46
C THR A 22 18.27 39.40 39.48
N ALA A 23 18.33 40.66 39.05
CA ALA A 23 18.16 41.82 39.93
C ALA A 23 17.51 42.98 39.15
N VAL A 24 16.49 43.54 39.80
CA VAL A 24 15.65 44.73 39.56
C VAL A 24 16.58 45.99 39.58
N VAL A 25 16.36 47.16 38.95
CA VAL A 25 15.30 48.16 39.08
C VAL A 25 15.46 49.27 38.01
N ASP A 26 14.35 49.95 37.74
CA ASP A 26 14.18 51.32 37.24
C ASP A 26 14.31 51.66 35.75
N GLY A 27 13.20 52.20 35.24
CA GLY A 27 13.01 52.64 33.88
C GLY A 27 13.46 54.07 33.65
N PHE A 28 13.98 54.32 32.45
CA PHE A 28 13.96 55.63 31.81
C PHE A 28 14.17 55.46 30.31
N VAL A 29 13.16 55.82 29.52
CA VAL A 29 13.29 56.02 28.06
C VAL A 29 13.48 57.51 27.83
N PRO A 30 14.42 57.91 26.98
CA PRO A 30 13.96 58.73 25.85
C PRO A 30 14.61 58.38 24.51
N ARG A 31 13.77 58.48 23.47
CA ARG A 31 14.13 58.65 22.06
C ARG A 31 14.64 60.09 21.84
N VAL A 32 15.79 60.27 21.20
CA VAL A 32 16.04 61.37 20.25
C VAL A 32 17.13 60.94 19.26
N GLY A 33 16.97 61.32 17.99
CA GLY A 33 17.83 60.90 16.89
C GLY A 33 18.79 61.97 16.37
N LEU A 34 19.49 61.53 15.32
CA LEU A 34 20.28 62.24 14.29
C LEU A 34 21.74 62.62 14.58
N SER A 35 22.50 62.43 13.48
CA SER A 35 23.86 62.89 13.16
C SER A 35 24.98 62.08 13.85
N THR A 36 26.00 61.53 13.19
CA THR A 36 26.62 61.81 11.89
C THR A 36 27.48 60.59 11.52
N VAL A 37 27.49 60.18 10.25
CA VAL A 37 28.45 59.19 9.71
C VAL A 37 29.69 59.96 9.23
N PRO A 38 30.91 59.42 9.41
CA PRO A 38 31.69 59.15 8.21
C PRO A 38 32.25 57.73 8.14
N LYS A 39 32.28 57.25 6.89
CA LYS A 39 32.81 55.97 6.40
C LYS A 39 34.33 55.95 6.49
N ILE A 40 34.90 54.84 6.96
CA ILE A 40 36.20 54.34 6.49
C ILE A 40 36.00 52.86 6.16
N ILE A 41 36.22 52.55 4.89
CA ILE A 41 36.24 51.21 4.29
C ILE A 41 37.68 50.75 4.29
N THR A 42 37.91 49.50 4.69
CA THR A 42 39.04 48.56 4.39
C THR A 42 39.06 47.56 5.57
N GLU A 43 39.11 46.24 5.49
CA GLU A 43 39.22 45.22 4.44
C GLU A 43 38.90 43.89 5.15
N GLU A 44 37.67 43.34 5.07
CA GLU A 44 37.37 41.95 5.48
C GLU A 44 36.27 41.31 4.61
N HIS A 45 36.33 41.58 3.30
CA HIS A 45 35.56 40.83 2.31
C HIS A 45 36.51 40.18 1.31
N GLN A 46 37.30 39.21 1.77
CA GLN A 46 38.04 38.32 0.88
C GLN A 46 38.46 37.03 1.59
N GLN A 47 37.49 36.23 2.02
CA GLN A 47 37.76 34.82 2.37
C GLN A 47 36.51 33.92 2.38
N LEU A 48 35.65 34.03 1.35
CA LEU A 48 34.65 33.00 1.04
C LEU A 48 34.42 32.94 -0.48
N GLN A 49 35.47 32.61 -1.22
CA GLN A 49 35.41 32.24 -2.64
C GLN A 49 36.43 31.15 -2.94
N GLN A 50 36.22 29.97 -2.38
CA GLN A 50 36.71 28.70 -2.92
C GLN A 50 35.63 27.67 -2.65
N ASP A 51 34.62 27.67 -3.52
CA ASP A 51 33.85 26.50 -3.95
C ASP A 51 32.79 27.03 -4.93
N GLY A 52 33.00 26.76 -6.23
CA GLY A 52 32.22 27.29 -7.32
C GLY A 52 30.78 26.78 -7.36
N VAL A 53 29.89 27.41 -6.60
CA VAL A 53 28.44 27.24 -6.79
C VAL A 53 27.92 28.42 -7.59
N SER A 54 27.93 28.28 -8.92
CA SER A 54 27.32 29.25 -9.82
C SER A 54 25.81 29.34 -9.55
N VAL A 55 25.28 30.56 -9.60
CA VAL A 55 23.86 30.88 -9.39
C VAL A 55 22.96 30.29 -10.50
N THR A 56 23.56 29.62 -11.50
CA THR A 56 22.89 28.79 -12.50
C THR A 56 22.56 27.37 -12.02
N SER A 57 23.10 26.92 -10.89
CA SER A 57 22.76 25.62 -10.27
C SER A 57 21.50 25.66 -9.39
N LEU A 58 21.03 26.84 -9.00
CA LEU A 58 19.80 27.00 -8.21
C LEU A 58 18.51 26.99 -9.06
N PHE A 59 18.64 27.20 -10.38
CA PHE A 59 17.51 27.16 -11.32
C PHE A 59 17.28 25.80 -12.01
N MET A 60 18.10 24.79 -11.70
CA MET A 60 17.89 23.39 -12.10
C MET A 60 17.49 22.47 -10.93
N ALA A 61 17.22 23.02 -9.75
CA ALA A 61 16.79 22.26 -8.57
C ALA A 61 15.25 22.21 -8.39
N ARG A 62 14.46 22.74 -9.35
CA ARG A 62 13.00 22.81 -9.24
C ARG A 62 12.24 22.05 -10.33
N ARG A 63 12.88 21.04 -10.94
CA ARG A 63 12.22 20.20 -11.96
C ARG A 63 12.45 18.70 -11.84
N ASN A 64 12.90 18.19 -10.69
CA ASN A 64 13.10 16.74 -10.54
C ASN A 64 12.86 16.21 -9.10
N MET A 65 11.70 16.53 -8.51
CA MET A 65 11.20 15.80 -7.33
C MET A 65 10.07 14.84 -7.72
N ASN A 66 10.42 13.76 -8.42
CA ASN A 66 9.58 12.56 -8.45
C ASN A 66 10.39 11.25 -8.32
N MET A 67 11.57 11.32 -7.70
CA MET A 67 12.51 10.21 -7.47
C MET A 67 12.10 9.23 -6.35
N ASN A 68 10.82 9.18 -5.96
CA ASN A 68 10.30 8.17 -5.03
C ASN A 68 9.53 7.04 -5.73
N ARG A 69 9.73 6.83 -7.04
CA ARG A 69 9.51 5.52 -7.64
C ARG A 69 10.64 4.60 -7.19
N ARG A 70 10.62 4.16 -5.93
CA ARG A 70 11.48 3.06 -5.49
C ARG A 70 11.25 1.92 -6.47
N ALA A 71 12.30 1.52 -7.18
CA ALA A 71 12.23 0.35 -8.04
C ALA A 71 11.63 -0.80 -7.22
N PRO A 72 10.74 -1.63 -7.82
CA PRO A 72 10.12 -2.72 -7.09
C PRO A 72 11.23 -3.54 -6.42
N VAL A 73 11.14 -3.71 -5.10
CA VAL A 73 12.11 -4.49 -4.34
C VAL A 73 12.08 -5.90 -4.93
N LYS A 74 13.13 -6.27 -5.66
CA LYS A 74 13.26 -7.62 -6.21
C LYS A 74 13.27 -8.57 -5.03
N GLU A 75 12.28 -9.46 -4.95
CA GLU A 75 12.25 -10.49 -3.91
C GLU A 75 13.54 -11.31 -4.01
N ALA A 76 14.34 -11.31 -2.95
CA ALA A 76 15.60 -12.05 -2.91
C ALA A 76 15.31 -13.54 -3.08
N LYS A 77 16.05 -14.18 -4.00
CA LYS A 77 15.99 -15.62 -4.23
C LYS A 77 16.35 -16.34 -2.92
N PRO A 78 15.51 -17.24 -2.39
CA PRO A 78 15.89 -18.07 -1.25
C PRO A 78 17.13 -18.91 -1.60
N PRO A 79 18.08 -19.08 -0.66
CA PRO A 79 19.24 -19.93 -0.91
C PRO A 79 18.79 -21.39 -1.11
N MET A 80 19.46 -22.06 -2.04
CA MET A 80 19.07 -23.40 -2.48
C MET A 80 20.26 -24.35 -2.61
N ASN A 81 19.97 -25.64 -2.47
CA ASN A 81 20.91 -26.73 -2.69
C ASN A 81 22.22 -26.53 -1.92
N GLU A 82 23.31 -26.18 -2.63
CA GLU A 82 24.65 -26.02 -2.07
C GLU A 82 24.84 -24.73 -1.27
N GLU A 83 24.01 -23.71 -1.53
CA GLU A 83 24.04 -22.43 -0.82
C GLU A 83 23.52 -22.53 0.63
N ILE A 84 22.89 -23.66 0.98
CA ILE A 84 22.34 -23.90 2.31
C ILE A 84 23.48 -24.24 3.29
N PRO A 85 23.52 -23.63 4.49
CA PRO A 85 24.55 -23.92 5.48
C PRO A 85 24.55 -25.41 5.86
N ARG A 86 25.75 -25.94 6.10
CA ARG A 86 25.92 -27.32 6.58
C ARG A 86 25.44 -27.43 8.02
N GLY A 87 24.67 -28.47 8.32
CA GLY A 87 24.13 -28.75 9.65
C GLY A 87 22.92 -29.67 9.55
N ASP A 88 22.27 -29.86 10.70
CA ASP A 88 21.01 -30.58 10.80
C ASP A 88 19.88 -29.68 10.30
N LEU A 89 19.09 -30.18 9.35
CA LEU A 89 17.99 -29.46 8.72
C LEU A 89 16.68 -30.21 8.98
N ARG A 90 15.62 -29.45 9.25
CA ARG A 90 14.26 -30.00 9.23
C ARG A 90 13.73 -29.98 7.81
N VAL A 91 13.46 -31.16 7.25
CA VAL A 91 13.10 -31.30 5.83
C VAL A 91 11.63 -31.66 5.66
N THR A 92 11.00 -30.95 4.72
CA THR A 92 9.59 -31.10 4.37
C THR A 92 9.45 -31.46 2.89
N THR A 93 8.58 -32.42 2.58
CA THR A 93 8.27 -32.84 1.20
C THR A 93 6.82 -32.49 0.82
N PRO A 94 6.57 -32.08 -0.43
CA PRO A 94 5.23 -31.86 -0.94
C PRO A 94 4.59 -33.22 -1.26
N ASN A 95 3.52 -33.57 -0.56
CA ASN A 95 2.75 -34.78 -0.89
C ASN A 95 1.67 -34.45 -1.95
N ALA A 96 1.24 -35.44 -2.74
CA ALA A 96 0.23 -35.30 -3.78
C ALA A 96 -1.13 -34.78 -3.26
N LYS A 97 -1.39 -34.96 -1.96
CA LYS A 97 -2.60 -34.46 -1.27
C LYS A 97 -2.54 -32.97 -0.90
N GLY A 98 -1.50 -32.24 -1.33
CA GLY A 98 -1.35 -30.80 -1.08
C GLY A 98 -0.97 -30.43 0.36
N LYS A 99 -0.74 -31.42 1.23
CA LYS A 99 -0.13 -31.24 2.54
C LYS A 99 1.35 -31.55 2.47
N ASP A 100 2.11 -30.72 3.16
CA ASP A 100 3.55 -30.84 3.34
C ASP A 100 3.82 -31.92 4.40
N ASP A 101 4.50 -33.01 4.01
CA ASP A 101 4.86 -34.11 4.88
C ASP A 101 6.24 -33.88 5.51
N LEU A 102 6.40 -34.23 6.79
CA LEU A 102 7.64 -33.98 7.53
C LEU A 102 8.52 -35.24 7.46
N LEU A 103 9.66 -35.16 6.78
CA LEU A 103 10.64 -36.24 6.76
C LEU A 103 11.53 -36.28 8.02
N GLY A 104 11.36 -35.32 8.93
CA GLY A 104 12.12 -35.20 10.17
C GLY A 104 13.35 -34.30 10.05
N VAL A 105 14.26 -34.46 11.02
CA VAL A 105 15.56 -33.77 11.05
C VAL A 105 16.60 -34.70 10.40
N MET A 106 17.36 -34.17 9.45
CA MET A 106 18.41 -34.91 8.74
C MET A 106 19.55 -34.00 8.34
N SER A 107 20.69 -34.57 7.96
CA SER A 107 21.82 -33.77 7.47
C SER A 107 21.49 -33.14 6.11
N ARG A 108 22.18 -32.04 5.77
CA ARG A 108 22.10 -31.41 4.44
C ARG A 108 22.34 -32.40 3.30
N ASP A 109 23.33 -33.27 3.44
CA ASP A 109 23.74 -34.18 2.38
C ASP A 109 22.69 -35.29 2.17
N ASP A 110 22.08 -35.79 3.25
CA ASP A 110 20.96 -36.73 3.16
C ASP A 110 19.72 -36.07 2.53
N ALA A 111 19.46 -34.79 2.87
CA ALA A 111 18.37 -34.02 2.28
C ALA A 111 18.55 -33.84 0.77
N LEU A 112 19.77 -33.57 0.32
CA LEU A 112 20.12 -33.46 -1.10
C LEU A 112 20.01 -34.81 -1.82
N ALA A 113 20.44 -35.92 -1.18
CA ALA A 113 20.30 -37.26 -1.73
C ALA A 113 18.82 -37.59 -1.97
N LYS A 114 17.96 -37.36 -0.98
CA LYS A 114 16.51 -37.55 -1.08
C LYS A 114 15.87 -36.67 -2.16
N ALA A 115 16.32 -35.43 -2.30
CA ALA A 115 15.83 -34.53 -3.35
C ALA A 115 16.16 -35.05 -4.77
N LYS A 116 17.36 -35.66 -4.95
CA LYS A 116 17.75 -36.32 -6.19
C LYS A 116 16.93 -37.59 -6.45
N GLU A 117 16.75 -38.45 -5.45
CA GLU A 117 15.96 -39.69 -5.54
C GLU A 117 14.50 -39.45 -5.95
N MET A 118 13.89 -38.36 -5.47
CA MET A 118 12.50 -37.99 -5.77
C MET A 118 12.27 -37.38 -7.17
N GLY A 119 13.30 -37.35 -8.02
CA GLY A 119 13.20 -36.85 -9.40
C GLY A 119 13.96 -35.55 -9.67
N GLY A 120 15.09 -35.34 -8.99
CA GLY A 120 15.96 -34.17 -9.24
C GLY A 120 15.35 -32.84 -8.82
N LEU A 121 14.66 -32.82 -7.67
CA LEU A 121 14.07 -31.60 -7.11
C LEU A 121 15.11 -30.76 -6.37
N ASP A 122 14.79 -29.47 -6.17
CA ASP A 122 15.65 -28.57 -5.39
C ASP A 122 15.34 -28.62 -3.89
N LEU A 123 16.37 -28.44 -3.07
CA LEU A 123 16.25 -28.17 -1.65
C LEU A 123 16.22 -26.66 -1.44
N ILE A 124 15.09 -26.12 -0.99
CA ILE A 124 14.85 -24.69 -0.81
C ILE A 124 14.82 -24.36 0.67
N LEU A 125 15.62 -23.39 1.11
CA LEU A 125 15.57 -22.90 2.49
C LEU A 125 14.35 -21.95 2.66
N VAL A 126 13.33 -22.40 3.40
CA VAL A 126 12.10 -21.62 3.60
C VAL A 126 12.22 -20.71 4.82
N ASN A 127 12.76 -21.22 5.92
CA ASN A 127 12.97 -20.45 7.15
C ASN A 127 14.39 -20.65 7.70
N PRO A 128 15.27 -19.65 7.57
CA PRO A 128 16.62 -19.70 8.14
C PRO A 128 16.66 -19.43 9.65
N ASN A 129 15.63 -18.82 10.24
CA ASN A 129 15.65 -18.33 11.63
C ASN A 129 15.22 -19.39 12.65
N SER A 130 15.02 -20.64 12.25
CA SER A 130 14.61 -21.74 13.13
C SER A 130 15.81 -22.63 13.43
N ASP A 131 15.91 -23.10 14.67
CA ASP A 131 16.90 -24.10 15.10
C ASP A 131 16.20 -25.46 15.29
N PRO A 132 16.38 -26.46 14.41
CA PRO A 132 17.15 -26.48 13.15
C PRO A 132 16.44 -25.79 11.95
N PRO A 133 17.19 -25.32 10.91
CA PRO A 133 16.64 -24.61 9.77
C PRO A 133 15.63 -25.44 8.99
N VAL A 134 14.57 -24.79 8.47
CA VAL A 134 13.50 -25.48 7.76
C VAL A 134 13.71 -25.41 6.25
N CYS A 135 13.95 -26.58 5.65
CA CYS A 135 14.13 -26.76 4.23
C CYS A 135 12.93 -27.51 3.62
N LYS A 136 12.59 -27.16 2.38
CA LYS A 136 11.53 -27.80 1.61
C LYS A 136 12.08 -28.34 0.31
N ILE A 137 11.82 -29.61 0.02
CA ILE A 137 12.20 -30.24 -1.25
C ILE A 137 11.10 -29.93 -2.27
N ALA A 138 11.34 -29.08 -3.26
CA ALA A 138 10.38 -28.76 -4.31
C ALA A 138 11.08 -28.13 -5.50
N ASP A 139 10.45 -28.20 -6.68
CA ASP A 139 10.86 -27.38 -7.82
C ASP A 139 10.70 -25.88 -7.48
N TYR A 140 11.79 -25.13 -7.62
CA TYR A 140 11.85 -23.71 -7.35
C TYR A 140 10.85 -22.89 -8.18
N SER A 141 10.69 -23.22 -9.47
CA SER A 141 9.82 -22.47 -10.39
C SER A 141 8.36 -22.57 -9.95
N LYS A 142 7.93 -23.80 -9.64
CA LYS A 142 6.59 -24.07 -9.12
C LYS A 142 6.38 -23.45 -7.74
N TYR A 143 7.37 -23.55 -6.85
CA TYR A 143 7.31 -22.94 -5.52
C TYR A 143 7.14 -21.42 -5.59
N ARG A 144 7.93 -20.74 -6.43
CA ARG A 144 7.84 -19.29 -6.65
C ARG A 144 6.45 -18.89 -7.13
N TYR A 145 5.93 -19.57 -8.16
CA TYR A 145 4.59 -19.30 -8.69
C TYR A 145 3.52 -19.45 -7.62
N MET A 146 3.56 -20.54 -6.83
CA MET A 146 2.59 -20.78 -5.77
C MET A 146 2.69 -19.75 -4.64
N LYS A 147 3.92 -19.35 -4.27
CA LYS A 147 4.17 -18.30 -3.27
C LYS A 147 3.62 -16.96 -3.74
N GLU A 148 3.88 -16.59 -4.99
CA GLU A 148 3.40 -15.34 -5.59
C GLU A 148 1.87 -15.34 -5.73
N LYS A 149 1.28 -16.44 -6.19
CA LYS A 149 -0.17 -16.62 -6.28
C LYS A 149 -0.83 -16.46 -4.90
N LYS A 150 -0.30 -17.14 -3.87
CA LYS A 150 -0.77 -16.97 -2.49
C LYS A 150 -0.60 -15.54 -1.99
N ALA A 151 0.53 -14.89 -2.27
CA ALA A 151 0.75 -13.50 -1.89
C ALA A 151 -0.25 -12.56 -2.58
N LYS A 152 -0.57 -12.77 -3.86
CA LYS A 152 -1.61 -12.03 -4.59
C LYS A 152 -3.00 -12.28 -4.00
N GLU A 153 -3.35 -13.52 -3.67
CA GLU A 153 -4.61 -13.86 -3.02
C GLU A 153 -4.74 -13.21 -1.64
N VAL A 154 -3.69 -13.25 -0.82
CA VAL A 154 -3.65 -12.57 0.49
C VAL A 154 -3.84 -11.07 0.31
N LYS A 155 -3.09 -10.42 -0.60
CA LYS A 155 -3.22 -8.99 -0.89
C LYS A 155 -4.63 -8.60 -1.35
N LYS A 156 -5.25 -9.41 -2.22
CA LYS A 156 -6.63 -9.18 -2.69
C LYS A 156 -7.64 -9.31 -1.55
N ASN A 157 -7.43 -10.27 -0.64
CA ASN A 157 -8.30 -10.50 0.52
C ASN A 157 -8.11 -9.44 1.62
N SER A 158 -6.89 -8.94 1.80
CA SER A 158 -6.55 -7.89 2.76
C SER A 158 -6.72 -6.51 2.12
N LYS A 159 -7.96 -6.02 2.00
CA LYS A 159 -8.19 -4.62 1.61
C LYS A 159 -7.69 -3.70 2.73
N ALA A 160 -6.87 -2.72 2.37
CA ALA A 160 -6.38 -1.72 3.30
C ALA A 160 -7.56 -0.87 3.81
N THR A 161 -7.69 -0.72 5.12
CA THR A 161 -8.66 0.19 5.72
C THR A 161 -8.21 1.62 5.48
N GLU A 162 -8.93 2.33 4.60
CA GLU A 162 -8.67 3.73 4.32
C GLU A 162 -9.19 4.63 5.44
N ILE A 163 -8.53 5.77 5.63
CA ILE A 163 -9.00 6.85 6.50
C ILE A 163 -9.73 7.86 5.62
N LYS A 164 -11.06 7.94 5.78
CA LYS A 164 -11.90 8.95 5.12
C LYS A 164 -11.99 10.17 6.03
N GLU A 165 -11.95 11.37 5.46
CA GLU A 165 -12.07 12.61 6.22
C GLU A 165 -13.47 13.22 6.06
N VAL A 166 -14.11 13.60 7.18
CA VAL A 166 -15.34 14.38 7.20
C VAL A 166 -15.03 15.73 7.83
N LYS A 167 -15.03 16.77 7.00
CA LYS A 167 -14.77 18.15 7.42
C LYS A 167 -16.06 18.85 7.81
N MET A 168 -16.02 19.64 8.87
CA MET A 168 -17.13 20.42 9.40
C MET A 168 -16.64 21.82 9.78
N SER A 169 -17.53 22.80 9.78
CA SER A 169 -17.26 24.14 10.29
C SER A 169 -17.69 24.24 11.76
N TYR A 170 -17.06 25.12 12.54
CA TYR A 170 -17.42 25.32 13.95
C TYR A 170 -18.86 25.86 14.14
N LYS A 171 -19.34 26.70 13.21
CA LYS A 171 -20.72 27.21 13.12
C LYS A 171 -21.48 26.42 12.05
N ILE A 172 -21.74 25.15 12.31
CA ILE A 172 -22.54 24.33 11.40
C ILE A 172 -24.04 24.55 11.66
N ASP A 173 -24.83 24.52 10.59
CA ASP A 173 -26.29 24.46 10.69
C ASP A 173 -26.74 23.03 11.04
N VAL A 174 -27.94 22.89 11.63
CA VAL A 174 -28.49 21.58 12.02
C VAL A 174 -28.62 20.66 10.79
N HIS A 175 -29.06 21.17 9.65
CA HIS A 175 -29.22 20.35 8.46
C HIS A 175 -27.87 19.86 7.89
N ASP A 176 -26.86 20.74 7.82
CA ASP A 176 -25.52 20.35 7.36
C ASP A 176 -24.88 19.35 8.33
N TYR A 177 -25.09 19.50 9.64
CA TYR A 177 -24.62 18.53 10.64
C TYR A 177 -25.17 17.13 10.38
N GLU A 178 -26.47 17.00 10.11
CA GLU A 178 -27.08 15.70 9.81
C GLU A 178 -26.50 15.06 8.54
N VAL A 179 -26.20 15.87 7.51
CA VAL A 179 -25.57 15.38 6.28
C VAL A 179 -24.16 14.86 6.57
N ARG A 180 -23.37 15.58 7.38
CA ARG A 180 -22.02 15.16 7.79
C ARG A 180 -22.05 13.89 8.63
N LYS A 181 -23.02 13.76 9.55
CA LYS A 181 -23.27 12.54 10.33
C LYS A 181 -23.61 11.36 9.42
N LYS A 182 -24.53 11.53 8.46
CA LYS A 182 -24.90 10.47 7.49
C LYS A 182 -23.69 10.01 6.67
N ASN A 183 -22.82 10.95 6.26
CA ASN A 183 -21.59 10.62 5.55
C ASN A 183 -20.61 9.84 6.43
N ALA A 184 -20.44 10.24 7.70
CA ALA A 184 -19.62 9.49 8.66
C ALA A 184 -20.15 8.07 8.87
N LEU A 185 -21.46 7.91 9.07
CA LEU A 185 -22.12 6.60 9.17
C LEU A 185 -21.91 5.74 7.91
N LYS A 186 -22.06 6.33 6.72
CA LYS A 186 -21.81 5.64 5.45
C LYS A 186 -20.38 5.11 5.37
N PHE A 187 -19.38 5.89 5.78
CA PHE A 187 -17.99 5.44 5.76
C PHE A 187 -17.70 4.36 6.81
N LEU A 188 -18.27 4.47 8.00
CA LEU A 188 -18.15 3.46 9.06
C LEU A 188 -18.82 2.13 8.66
N ASN A 189 -19.99 2.20 8.03
CA ASN A 189 -20.71 1.04 7.46
C ASN A 189 -20.00 0.45 6.24
N GLN A 190 -18.99 1.12 5.69
CA GLN A 190 -18.09 0.55 4.69
C GLN A 190 -16.82 -0.05 5.32
N GLY A 191 -16.70 -0.02 6.66
CA GLY A 191 -15.54 -0.53 7.38
C GLY A 191 -14.31 0.38 7.29
N ASN A 192 -14.48 1.65 6.92
CA ASN A 192 -13.39 2.63 6.88
C ASN A 192 -13.24 3.34 8.22
N ARG A 193 -12.03 3.81 8.51
CA ARG A 193 -11.80 4.72 9.65
C ARG A 193 -12.16 6.13 9.22
N VAL A 194 -12.74 6.91 10.11
CA VAL A 194 -13.20 8.26 9.79
C VAL A 194 -12.46 9.28 10.65
N LYS A 195 -11.80 10.23 10.00
CA LYS A 195 -11.25 11.43 10.63
C LYS A 195 -12.29 12.54 10.55
N CYS A 196 -12.95 12.82 11.67
CA CYS A 196 -13.84 13.98 11.80
C CYS A 196 -12.98 15.21 12.11
N SER A 197 -13.09 16.26 11.31
CA SER A 197 -12.24 17.44 11.37
C SER A 197 -13.08 18.70 11.39
N VAL A 198 -12.97 19.52 12.42
CA VAL A 198 -13.56 20.84 12.53
C VAL A 198 -12.52 21.88 12.13
N MET A 199 -12.85 22.72 11.15
CA MET A 199 -11.96 23.76 10.67
C MET A 199 -12.30 25.10 11.33
N PHE A 200 -11.28 25.80 11.83
CA PHE A 200 -11.42 27.17 12.31
C PHE A 200 -10.84 28.17 11.30
N ARG A 201 -11.51 29.31 11.12
CA ARG A 201 -11.04 30.36 10.21
C ARG A 201 -10.48 31.54 11.00
N GLY A 202 -9.20 31.85 10.78
CA GLY A 202 -8.55 33.05 11.30
C GLY A 202 -8.59 33.17 12.82
N ARG A 203 -9.35 34.14 13.34
CA ARG A 203 -9.47 34.46 14.78
C ARG A 203 -10.40 33.50 15.54
N GLU A 204 -11.15 32.67 14.84
CA GLU A 204 -12.13 31.74 15.43
C GLU A 204 -11.47 30.60 16.22
N VAL A 205 -10.16 30.43 16.09
CA VAL A 205 -9.33 29.48 16.85
C VAL A 205 -9.41 29.72 18.37
N GLN A 206 -9.92 30.87 18.84
CA GLN A 206 -10.20 31.07 20.26
C GLN A 206 -11.42 30.28 20.76
N HIS A 207 -12.32 29.89 19.86
CA HIS A 207 -13.55 29.16 20.17
C HIS A 207 -13.37 27.65 20.02
N ASP A 208 -12.21 27.13 20.39
CA ASP A 208 -11.92 25.68 20.34
C ASP A 208 -12.95 24.87 21.13
N LYS A 209 -13.46 25.42 22.26
CA LYS A 209 -14.45 24.77 23.13
C LYS A 209 -15.70 24.31 22.37
N LEU A 210 -16.22 25.15 21.48
CA LEU A 210 -17.40 24.81 20.65
C LEU A 210 -17.09 23.69 19.66
N GLY A 211 -15.87 23.64 19.14
CA GLY A 211 -15.41 22.55 18.28
C GLY A 211 -15.30 21.22 19.04
N PHE A 212 -14.81 21.25 20.29
CA PHE A 212 -14.76 20.06 21.16
C PHE A 212 -16.16 19.53 21.44
N GLU A 213 -17.08 20.39 21.89
CA GLU A 213 -18.47 20.03 22.15
C GLU A 213 -19.15 19.41 20.92
N LEU A 214 -18.87 19.95 19.72
CA LEU A 214 -19.45 19.43 18.49
C LEU A 214 -18.92 18.04 18.13
N LEU A 215 -17.62 17.79 18.32
CA LEU A 215 -17.04 16.47 18.09
C LEU A 215 -17.49 15.45 19.15
N ASP A 216 -17.65 15.87 20.40
CA ASP A 216 -18.15 15.01 21.48
C ASP A 216 -19.61 14.61 21.23
N LYS A 217 -20.48 15.57 20.84
CA LYS A 217 -21.86 15.28 20.41
C LYS A 217 -21.92 14.26 19.27
N LEU A 218 -21.08 14.44 18.25
CA LEU A 218 -21.00 13.51 17.13
C LEU A 218 -20.54 12.12 17.60
N ALA A 219 -19.57 12.05 18.52
CA ALA A 219 -19.11 10.78 19.07
C ALA A 219 -20.21 10.02 19.83
N GLU A 220 -20.99 10.72 20.66
CA GLU A 220 -22.11 10.15 21.41
C GLU A 220 -23.17 9.57 20.47
N GLU A 221 -23.54 10.33 19.43
CA GLU A 221 -24.54 9.88 18.45
C GLU A 221 -24.07 8.69 17.60
N LEU A 222 -22.76 8.51 17.42
CA LEU A 222 -22.17 7.42 16.64
C LEU A 222 -21.75 6.21 17.49
N GLU A 223 -21.87 6.27 18.82
CA GLU A 223 -21.35 5.26 19.75
C GLU A 223 -21.87 3.83 19.47
N THR A 224 -23.06 3.72 18.86
CA THR A 224 -23.67 2.45 18.46
C THR A 224 -22.85 1.68 17.42
N VAL A 225 -22.27 2.38 16.45
CA VAL A 225 -21.58 1.77 15.28
C VAL A 225 -20.05 1.82 15.45
N CYS A 226 -19.54 2.75 16.25
CA CYS A 226 -18.12 3.06 16.31
C CYS A 226 -17.52 3.04 17.72
N THR A 227 -16.19 3.16 17.77
CA THR A 227 -15.40 3.33 18.97
C THR A 227 -14.43 4.49 18.73
N ARG A 228 -14.38 5.44 19.67
CA ARG A 228 -13.39 6.53 19.62
C ARG A 228 -11.99 5.97 19.88
N GLU A 229 -11.01 6.33 19.05
CA GLU A 229 -9.61 5.93 19.30
C GLU A 229 -8.93 6.80 20.36
N GLY A 230 -9.36 8.07 20.46
CA GLY A 230 -8.78 9.03 21.38
C GLY A 230 -9.64 10.27 21.52
N ARG A 231 -9.23 11.15 22.44
CA ARG A 231 -9.85 12.47 22.59
C ARG A 231 -9.56 13.34 21.38
N PRO A 232 -10.43 14.33 21.06
CA PRO A 232 -10.17 15.27 19.99
C PRO A 232 -8.83 15.99 20.21
N LYS A 233 -8.02 16.08 19.15
CA LYS A 233 -6.70 16.72 19.17
C LYS A 233 -6.69 17.93 18.24
N ARG A 234 -6.07 19.01 18.71
CA ARG A 234 -5.88 20.22 17.91
C ARG A 234 -4.67 20.06 16.99
N GLU A 235 -4.90 20.08 15.69
CA GLU A 235 -3.92 20.04 14.62
C GLU A 235 -3.84 21.43 13.96
N GLY A 236 -3.16 22.37 14.63
CA GLY A 236 -2.99 23.74 14.15
C GLY A 236 -4.29 24.54 14.14
N ARG A 237 -4.86 24.72 12.93
CA ARG A 237 -6.15 25.42 12.69
C ARG A 237 -7.35 24.47 12.63
N ASN A 238 -7.11 23.17 12.72
CA ASN A 238 -8.15 22.17 12.71
C ASN A 238 -8.22 21.47 14.06
N LEU A 239 -9.39 21.05 14.48
CA LEU A 239 -9.60 20.14 15.58
C LEU A 239 -10.08 18.81 15.00
N SER A 240 -9.39 17.71 15.28
CA SER A 240 -9.73 16.43 14.68
C SER A 240 -9.82 15.29 15.67
N MET A 241 -10.66 14.32 15.33
CA MET A 241 -10.87 13.08 16.07
C MET A 241 -10.95 11.94 15.07
N ILE A 242 -10.34 10.80 15.42
CA ILE A 242 -10.42 9.58 14.61
C ILE A 242 -11.36 8.61 15.30
N VAL A 243 -12.28 8.08 14.49
CA VAL A 243 -13.32 7.15 14.88
C VAL A 243 -13.12 5.87 14.08
N THR A 244 -13.14 4.74 14.79
CA THR A 244 -12.93 3.42 14.21
C THR A 244 -14.23 2.61 14.29
N PRO A 245 -14.63 1.91 13.22
CA PRO A 245 -15.84 1.10 13.23
C PRO A 245 -15.69 -0.06 14.22
N ARG A 246 -16.78 -0.45 14.87
CA ARG A 246 -16.77 -1.63 15.75
C ARG A 246 -16.43 -2.90 14.96
N PRO A 247 -15.77 -3.88 15.58
CA PRO A 247 -15.35 -5.10 14.90
C PRO A 247 -16.53 -5.90 14.32
N GLU A 248 -17.71 -5.80 14.93
CA GLU A 248 -18.95 -6.45 14.44
C GLU A 248 -19.39 -5.90 13.08
N VAL A 249 -19.39 -4.57 12.93
CA VAL A 249 -19.73 -3.89 11.67
C VAL A 249 -18.72 -4.29 10.59
N VAL A 250 -17.43 -4.30 10.91
CA VAL A 250 -16.37 -4.71 9.96
C VAL A 250 -16.56 -6.17 9.50
N LYS A 251 -17.00 -7.08 10.38
CA LYS A 251 -17.28 -8.47 10.02
C LYS A 251 -18.45 -8.58 9.03
N GLN A 252 -19.54 -7.84 9.28
CA GLN A 252 -20.70 -7.81 8.39
C GLN A 252 -20.32 -7.28 7.00
N VAL A 253 -19.61 -6.15 6.96
CA VAL A 253 -19.14 -5.56 5.70
C VAL A 253 -18.24 -6.50 4.90
N ASN A 254 -17.34 -7.23 5.58
CA ASN A 254 -16.48 -8.20 4.92
C ASN A 254 -17.27 -9.41 4.40
N ALA A 255 -18.34 -9.82 5.09
CA ALA A 255 -19.23 -10.89 4.61
C ALA A 255 -20.02 -10.45 3.37
N ASP A 256 -20.62 -9.26 3.39
CA ASP A 256 -21.38 -8.71 2.28
C ASP A 256 -20.49 -8.53 1.04
N ARG A 257 -19.27 -8.01 1.23
CA ARG A 257 -18.28 -7.89 0.15
C ARG A 257 -17.92 -9.25 -0.45
N ARG A 258 -17.70 -10.27 0.38
CA ARG A 258 -17.41 -11.63 -0.09
C ARG A 258 -18.59 -12.23 -0.85
N ALA A 259 -19.83 -11.92 -0.48
CA ALA A 259 -21.03 -12.34 -1.21
C ALA A 259 -21.06 -11.69 -2.61
N VAL A 260 -20.88 -10.37 -2.68
CA VAL A 260 -20.82 -9.63 -3.95
C VAL A 260 -19.68 -10.12 -4.85
N ASP A 261 -18.50 -10.38 -4.27
CA ASP A 261 -17.36 -10.91 -5.03
C ASP A 261 -17.62 -12.32 -5.59
N LYS A 262 -18.35 -13.17 -4.83
CA LYS A 262 -18.80 -14.49 -5.32
C LYS A 262 -19.82 -14.37 -6.44
N GLU A 263 -20.81 -13.49 -6.31
CA GLU A 263 -21.82 -13.26 -7.35
C GLU A 263 -21.19 -12.76 -8.65
N LYS A 264 -20.24 -11.82 -8.57
CA LYS A 264 -19.48 -11.34 -9.72
C LYS A 264 -18.67 -12.47 -10.38
N LYS A 265 -18.08 -13.35 -9.58
CA LYS A 265 -17.33 -14.52 -10.08
C LYS A 265 -18.27 -15.49 -10.81
N ASN A 266 -19.42 -15.82 -10.23
CA ASN A 266 -20.41 -16.70 -10.85
C ASN A 266 -20.93 -16.12 -12.18
N LYS A 267 -21.29 -14.83 -12.19
CA LYS A 267 -21.74 -14.14 -13.41
C LYS A 267 -20.66 -14.11 -14.49
N LYS A 268 -19.38 -13.96 -14.11
CA LYS A 268 -18.26 -14.04 -15.06
C LYS A 268 -18.09 -15.45 -15.62
N GLU A 269 -18.20 -16.48 -14.79
CA GLU A 269 -18.13 -17.89 -15.21
C GLU A 269 -19.27 -18.26 -16.16
N GLU A 270 -20.49 -17.81 -15.90
CA GLU A 270 -21.65 -18.00 -16.78
C GLU A 270 -21.44 -17.32 -18.14
N ARG A 271 -20.98 -16.05 -18.15
CA ARG A 271 -20.64 -15.35 -19.40
C ARG A 271 -19.57 -16.08 -20.20
N LEU A 272 -18.55 -16.64 -19.54
CA LEU A 272 -17.48 -17.38 -20.19
C LEU A 272 -17.99 -18.69 -20.81
N LYS A 273 -18.86 -19.41 -20.09
CA LYS A 273 -19.52 -20.63 -20.60
C LYS A 273 -20.37 -20.32 -21.82
N ASN A 274 -21.16 -19.25 -21.78
CA ASN A 274 -21.98 -18.84 -22.92
C ASN A 274 -21.12 -18.42 -24.12
N LYS A 275 -20.00 -17.72 -23.90
CA LYS A 275 -19.06 -17.35 -24.98
C LYS A 275 -18.40 -18.59 -25.60
N ARG A 276 -18.01 -19.58 -24.79
CA ARG A 276 -17.44 -20.84 -25.28
C ARG A 276 -18.46 -21.66 -26.08
N ALA A 277 -19.69 -21.79 -25.59
CA ALA A 277 -20.76 -22.48 -26.31
C ALA A 277 -21.09 -21.79 -27.65
N ALA A 278 -21.08 -20.45 -27.69
CA ALA A 278 -21.25 -19.70 -28.94
C ALA A 278 -20.08 -19.90 -29.91
N ALA A 279 -18.84 -19.90 -29.42
CA ALA A 279 -17.65 -20.17 -30.23
C ALA A 279 -17.62 -21.60 -30.78
N GLU A 280 -18.04 -22.59 -29.97
CA GLU A 280 -18.18 -23.98 -30.39
C GLU A 280 -19.29 -24.12 -31.45
N ALA A 281 -20.43 -23.45 -31.31
CA ALA A 281 -21.49 -23.46 -32.31
C ALA A 281 -21.07 -22.80 -33.64
N VAL A 282 -20.26 -21.74 -33.61
CA VAL A 282 -19.71 -21.09 -34.81
C VAL A 282 -18.63 -21.96 -35.46
N ALA A 283 -17.79 -22.64 -34.67
CA ALA A 283 -16.80 -23.59 -35.17
C ALA A 283 -17.46 -24.84 -35.79
N GLU A 284 -18.57 -25.31 -35.21
CA GLU A 284 -19.33 -26.45 -35.73
C GLU A 284 -20.12 -26.09 -36.99
N ALA A 285 -20.62 -24.85 -37.11
CA ALA A 285 -21.19 -24.32 -38.35
C ALA A 285 -20.15 -24.12 -39.48
N ALA A 286 -18.87 -23.89 -39.14
CA ALA A 286 -17.77 -23.79 -40.09
C ALA A 286 -17.17 -25.17 -40.48
N ALA A 287 -17.57 -26.26 -39.85
CA ALA A 287 -17.05 -27.61 -40.08
C ALA A 287 -17.94 -28.49 -40.99
N VAL A 288 -18.95 -27.95 -41.67
CA VAL A 288 -19.73 -28.69 -42.67
C VAL A 288 -18.89 -28.85 -43.96
N PRO A 289 -18.57 -30.08 -44.40
CA PRO A 289 -17.68 -30.30 -45.54
C PRO A 289 -18.39 -30.00 -46.86
N ALA A 290 -17.66 -29.32 -47.74
CA ALA A 290 -18.03 -29.11 -49.13
C ALA A 290 -18.15 -30.45 -49.87
N SER A 291 -19.37 -30.80 -50.31
CA SER A 291 -19.60 -31.61 -51.49
C SER A 291 -21.03 -31.39 -52.02
N THR A 292 -21.15 -30.67 -53.15
CA THR A 292 -22.04 -30.99 -54.29
C THR A 292 -21.77 -30.02 -55.43
N ASP A 293 -21.45 -30.59 -56.59
CA ASP A 293 -21.18 -29.95 -57.88
C ASP A 293 -22.41 -29.26 -58.53
N ALA A 294 -22.07 -28.24 -59.33
CA ALA A 294 -22.67 -27.83 -60.61
C ALA A 294 -23.94 -26.93 -60.71
N SER A 295 -23.65 -25.65 -61.02
CA SER A 295 -24.21 -24.78 -62.09
C SER A 295 -25.69 -24.33 -62.08
N LYS A 296 -25.91 -23.01 -61.94
CA LYS A 296 -26.25 -22.09 -63.06
C LYS A 296 -26.34 -20.63 -62.60
N ASP A 297 -25.98 -19.76 -63.55
CA ASP A 297 -25.78 -18.32 -63.49
C ASP A 297 -26.97 -17.50 -62.97
N GLU A 298 -26.70 -16.36 -62.32
CA GLU A 298 -27.11 -15.01 -62.77
C GLU A 298 -26.37 -13.92 -61.99
N ASN A 299 -26.11 -12.82 -62.69
CA ASN A 299 -25.18 -11.74 -62.40
C ASN A 299 -25.82 -10.59 -61.59
N SER A 300 -25.15 -10.05 -60.57
CA SER A 300 -24.94 -8.60 -60.40
C SER A 300 -24.22 -8.23 -59.08
N GLY A 301 -23.21 -7.36 -59.19
CA GLY A 301 -22.83 -6.43 -58.12
C GLY A 301 -21.54 -6.71 -57.33
N VAL A 302 -20.37 -6.80 -58.00
CA VAL A 302 -19.07 -6.78 -57.31
C VAL A 302 -18.71 -5.34 -56.94
N ASN A 303 -18.76 -4.99 -55.65
CA ASN A 303 -18.00 -3.89 -55.09
C ASN A 303 -16.87 -4.48 -54.24
N SER A 304 -15.64 -4.21 -54.68
CA SER A 304 -14.38 -4.55 -54.04
C SER A 304 -14.22 -3.88 -52.68
N LYS A 305 -13.97 -4.67 -51.62
CA LYS A 305 -13.33 -4.28 -50.34
C LYS A 305 -12.66 -5.54 -49.78
N SER A 306 -11.38 -5.72 -50.08
CA SER A 306 -10.24 -5.45 -49.20
C SER A 306 -10.21 -6.36 -47.95
N GLY A 307 -9.56 -7.52 -48.09
CA GLY A 307 -8.23 -7.80 -47.51
C GLY A 307 -7.90 -7.43 -46.06
N ASP A 308 -8.86 -7.04 -45.22
CA ASP A 308 -8.59 -6.52 -43.87
C ASP A 308 -9.13 -7.41 -42.74
N ASP A 309 -9.94 -8.43 -43.04
CA ASP A 309 -10.65 -9.26 -42.04
C ASP A 309 -9.77 -10.32 -41.33
N LEU A 310 -8.51 -10.48 -41.74
CA LEU A 310 -7.59 -11.46 -41.13
C LEU A 310 -6.75 -10.88 -39.97
N LEU A 311 -6.72 -9.55 -39.82
CA LEU A 311 -5.93 -8.85 -38.79
C LEU A 311 -6.72 -8.54 -37.52
N ASP A 312 -8.04 -8.74 -37.54
CA ASP A 312 -8.92 -8.49 -36.38
C ASP A 312 -9.07 -9.72 -35.48
N LEU A 313 -8.83 -10.94 -36.00
CA LEU A 313 -8.83 -12.17 -35.21
C LEU A 313 -7.55 -12.37 -34.36
N GLU A 314 -6.40 -11.82 -34.79
CA GLU A 314 -5.17 -11.89 -34.00
C GLU A 314 -5.17 -10.89 -32.83
N LYS A 315 -5.78 -9.72 -32.99
CA LYS A 315 -5.97 -8.73 -31.91
C LYS A 315 -6.97 -9.18 -30.84
N ASP A 316 -7.96 -10.00 -31.21
CA ASP A 316 -8.94 -10.53 -30.26
C ASP A 316 -8.36 -11.66 -29.38
N ILE A 317 -7.35 -12.37 -29.85
CA ILE A 317 -6.63 -13.38 -29.05
C ILE A 317 -5.63 -12.69 -28.11
N GLU A 318 -4.92 -11.66 -28.57
CA GLU A 318 -4.01 -10.88 -27.71
C GLU A 318 -4.74 -10.10 -26.60
N SER A 319 -5.87 -9.45 -26.92
CA SER A 319 -6.70 -8.77 -25.90
C SER A 319 -7.30 -9.75 -24.88
N SER A 320 -7.64 -10.97 -25.30
CA SER A 320 -8.13 -12.02 -24.39
C SER A 320 -7.05 -12.60 -23.48
N LEU A 321 -5.78 -12.50 -23.88
CA LEU A 321 -4.62 -12.93 -23.09
C LEU A 321 -4.21 -11.85 -22.08
N ASP A 322 -4.32 -10.58 -22.46
CA ASP A 322 -4.13 -9.44 -21.55
C ASP A 322 -5.23 -9.34 -20.48
N ASP A 323 -6.48 -9.68 -20.83
CA ASP A 323 -7.59 -9.85 -19.86
C ASP A 323 -7.40 -11.03 -18.90
N LEU A 324 -6.58 -12.02 -19.29
CA LEU A 324 -6.28 -13.21 -18.49
C LEU A 324 -5.09 -12.96 -17.53
N PHE A 325 -4.16 -12.09 -17.90
CA PHE A 325 -3.01 -11.68 -17.07
C PHE A 325 -3.18 -10.35 -16.33
N GLY A 326 -4.23 -9.59 -16.63
CA GLY A 326 -4.60 -8.37 -15.92
C GLY A 326 -3.71 -7.21 -16.30
N SER A 327 -3.99 -6.58 -17.43
CA SER A 327 -3.58 -5.20 -17.69
C SER A 327 -4.33 -4.28 -16.72
N ASP A 328 -3.56 -3.46 -16.01
CA ASP A 328 -4.05 -2.45 -15.10
C ASP A 328 -4.71 -1.29 -15.89
N ASP A 329 -6.02 -1.37 -16.15
CA ASP A 329 -6.85 -0.28 -16.72
C ASP A 329 -7.04 0.92 -15.76
N LEU A 330 -6.06 1.19 -14.90
CA LEU A 330 -6.05 2.33 -13.98
C LEU A 330 -5.22 3.52 -14.49
N THR A 331 -4.64 3.42 -15.69
CA THR A 331 -3.77 4.47 -16.26
C THR A 331 -4.38 5.31 -17.38
N ASP A 332 -5.52 4.92 -17.96
CA ASP A 332 -6.09 5.65 -19.11
C ASP A 332 -7.09 6.76 -18.72
N ASP A 333 -7.58 6.78 -17.48
CA ASP A 333 -8.45 7.86 -16.96
C ASP A 333 -7.68 9.11 -16.49
N LEU A 334 -6.37 9.19 -16.71
CA LEU A 334 -5.51 10.30 -16.25
C LEU A 334 -4.95 11.19 -17.36
N PHE A 335 -5.29 10.92 -18.63
CA PHE A 335 -4.85 11.73 -19.79
C PHE A 335 -5.94 11.90 -20.88
N SER A 336 -7.21 11.96 -20.49
CA SER A 336 -8.32 12.40 -21.36
C SER A 336 -9.00 13.62 -20.77
#